data_AF-A5PN43-F1
#
_entry.id   AF-A5PN43-F1
#
_cell.length_a   1.000
_cell.length_b   1.000
_cell.length_c   1.000
_cell.angle_alpha   90.00
_cell.angle_beta   90.00
_cell.angle_gamma   90.00
#
_symmetry.space_group_name_H-M   'P 1'
#
loop_
_entity.id
_entity.type
_entity.pdbx_description
1 polymer ?
#
loop_
_entity_poly.entity_id
_entity_poly.type
_entity_poly.pdbx_seq_one_letter_code
_entity_poly.pdbx_strand_id
1 'polypeptide(L)'
;MGENDESEIIEHHDDEEMEKRRPPRTHAQSFLESVASSVKEGHSSTQSSHRLLAYSDALISIIATVMILPVAHTKIQEDEELKQSIQALLTTKIAVYLMTFLIVTVAWAAHIRLFQVIERIDDTLALLNLACMMLITFLPYTFSLMATFPNNILGILLFCACVMVIGLIQALIVLYGFSHPFLLNDQIQMSENQAYYKQHILKVIMRVPIMCLFASIFSFIFFQLSYVLLAIVIFLPYISQCLKWIRSKAIGGQTDESPDSMPFYTYHPSEPLSKERVEAFSDGVFAIVATLLILDICEGNVPDPSVVKKKFDNSLIAALQEYGPEYLAYFGSFVTVGLLWFVHHSLFLHVTKATRLMGLFNTFSLAFVGGLPLAYQLTHESPRGSRNELEAVQISCVIIFFASLFQLAIWVTALFTERETLHPYVRYGGREHTFMLAKLSLYPCVALGTFFITCILSRFSAPIFHMMEICIPFAFLLLRLLVRVALALLRWLFCSARNDLERIPVEEEESRLPINDIVT
;
A
#
# COMPACT_ATOMS: atom_id res chain seq x y z
N MET A 1 60.06 -6.98 12.57
CA MET A 1 60.93 -6.55 11.46
C MET A 1 60.12 -5.60 10.60
N GLY A 2 60.57 -4.33 10.47
CA GLY A 2 59.94 -3.23 9.72
C GLY A 2 58.88 -2.47 10.55
N GLU A 3 59.18 -1.30 11.12
CA GLU A 3 59.18 0.08 10.54
C GLU A 3 57.76 0.66 10.48
N ASN A 4 57.40 1.55 11.42
CA ASN A 4 57.51 3.01 11.39
C ASN A 4 56.33 3.67 10.66
N ASP A 5 55.38 4.20 11.44
CA ASP A 5 54.58 5.37 11.08
C ASP A 5 54.28 6.15 12.38
N GLU A 6 55.19 7.08 12.71
CA GLU A 6 54.95 8.18 13.64
C GLU A 6 54.64 9.42 12.79
N SER A 7 53.42 9.95 12.86
CA SER A 7 53.11 11.39 12.82
C SER A 7 51.61 11.63 12.71
N GLU A 8 50.97 12.02 13.81
CA GLU A 8 49.82 12.95 13.84
C GLU A 8 49.41 13.18 15.30
N ILE A 9 50.17 14.02 15.99
CA ILE A 9 49.79 14.66 17.25
C ILE A 9 50.12 16.13 17.04
N ILE A 10 49.10 17.00 16.99
CA ILE A 10 49.04 18.43 17.36
C ILE A 10 47.84 19.03 16.62
N GLU A 11 46.69 19.16 17.29
CA GLU A 11 45.65 20.17 17.05
C GLU A 11 44.52 19.99 18.08
N HIS A 12 44.79 20.31 19.36
CA HIS A 12 43.72 20.34 20.38
C HIS A 12 43.92 21.41 21.47
N HIS A 13 44.83 22.37 21.28
CA HIS A 13 45.16 23.35 22.33
C HIS A 13 44.68 24.78 22.09
N ASP A 14 44.04 25.08 20.95
CA ASP A 14 43.63 26.45 20.62
C ASP A 14 42.17 26.80 21.00
N ASP A 15 41.32 25.80 21.29
CA ASP A 15 39.91 26.08 21.60
C ASP A 15 39.69 26.58 23.04
N GLU A 16 40.53 26.19 24.01
CA GLU A 16 40.36 26.63 25.41
C GLU A 16 40.75 28.10 25.64
N GLU A 17 41.64 28.68 24.83
CA GLU A 17 41.95 30.12 24.95
C GLU A 17 40.86 31.01 24.35
N MET A 18 40.06 30.49 23.40
CA MET A 18 38.96 31.25 22.80
C MET A 18 37.77 31.46 23.74
N GLU A 19 37.56 30.59 24.74
CA GLU A 19 36.49 30.79 25.72
C GLU A 19 36.79 31.91 26.73
N LYS A 20 38.05 32.14 27.09
CA LYS A 20 38.41 33.22 28.04
C LYS A 20 38.32 34.62 27.45
N ARG A 21 38.20 34.77 26.12
CA ARG A 21 38.09 36.07 25.44
C ARG A 21 36.67 36.51 25.11
N ARG A 22 35.63 35.82 25.62
CA ARG A 22 34.26 36.30 25.42
C ARG A 22 33.92 37.43 26.40
N PRO A 23 33.48 38.61 25.91
CA PRO A 23 33.08 39.72 26.77
C PRO A 23 31.90 39.32 27.66
N PRO A 24 31.71 39.98 28.82
CA PRO A 24 30.65 39.65 29.77
C PRO A 24 29.28 39.72 29.09
N ARG A 25 28.55 38.58 29.13
CA ARG A 25 27.20 38.45 28.57
C ARG A 25 26.29 39.52 29.17
N THR A 26 25.61 40.27 28.30
CA THR A 26 24.70 41.34 28.73
C THR A 26 23.38 40.75 29.23
N HIS A 27 22.72 41.45 30.17
CA HIS A 27 21.39 41.09 30.69
C HIS A 27 20.33 40.89 29.58
N ALA A 28 20.51 41.52 28.42
CA ALA A 28 19.63 41.34 27.27
C ALA A 28 19.74 39.93 26.66
N GLN A 29 20.95 39.34 26.60
CA GLN A 29 21.15 37.98 26.10
C GLN A 29 20.55 36.94 27.05
N SER A 30 20.72 37.11 28.37
CA SER A 30 20.11 36.17 29.33
C SER A 30 18.59 36.27 29.36
N PHE A 31 18.01 37.46 29.13
CA PHE A 31 16.57 37.63 28.99
C PHE A 31 16.04 37.01 27.69
N LEU A 32 16.76 37.15 26.57
CA LEU A 32 16.38 36.48 25.33
C LEU A 32 16.50 34.96 25.45
N GLU A 33 17.50 34.44 26.17
CA GLU A 33 17.59 33.01 26.48
C GLU A 33 16.49 32.54 27.43
N SER A 34 16.08 33.34 28.43
CA SER A 34 14.99 32.97 29.33
C SER A 34 13.62 33.04 28.66
N VAL A 35 13.40 33.97 27.73
CA VAL A 35 12.21 34.01 26.89
C VAL A 35 12.25 32.87 25.88
N ALA A 36 13.39 32.57 25.27
CA ALA A 36 13.53 31.40 24.40
C ALA A 36 13.35 30.08 25.18
N SER A 37 13.78 30.02 26.44
CA SER A 37 13.57 28.86 27.31
C SER A 37 12.13 28.78 27.79
N SER A 38 11.46 29.87 28.15
CA SER A 38 10.05 29.83 28.56
C SER A 38 9.12 29.56 27.38
N VAL A 39 9.46 30.06 26.19
CA VAL A 39 8.79 29.67 24.95
C VAL A 39 9.04 28.17 24.72
N LYS A 40 10.26 27.65 24.86
CA LYS A 40 10.52 26.19 24.81
C LYS A 40 9.79 25.41 25.91
N GLU A 41 9.60 25.96 27.11
CA GLU A 41 8.81 25.33 28.18
C GLU A 41 7.32 25.32 27.85
N GLY A 42 6.79 26.36 27.19
CA GLY A 42 5.43 26.34 26.63
C GLY A 42 5.23 25.22 25.61
N HIS A 43 6.29 24.86 24.86
CA HIS A 43 6.31 23.72 23.96
C HIS A 43 6.45 22.36 24.67
N SER A 44 6.73 22.30 25.98
CA SER A 44 6.94 21.03 26.71
C SER A 44 5.69 20.14 26.76
N SER A 45 4.50 20.72 26.59
CA SER A 45 3.24 19.98 26.50
C SER A 45 2.97 19.38 25.12
N THR A 46 3.72 19.79 24.09
CA THR A 46 3.50 19.33 22.72
C THR A 46 4.36 18.12 22.36
N GLN A 47 3.79 17.21 21.59
CA GLN A 47 4.46 16.00 21.09
C GLN A 47 4.59 16.04 19.57
N SER A 48 5.60 15.35 19.03
CA SER A 48 5.71 15.16 17.58
C SER A 48 4.54 14.35 17.02
N SER A 49 4.01 14.76 15.87
CA SER A 49 2.94 14.04 15.18
C SER A 49 3.34 12.65 14.68
N HIS A 50 4.65 12.35 14.58
CA HIS A 50 5.16 11.11 13.98
C HIS A 50 4.65 9.83 14.67
N ARG A 51 4.57 9.82 16.01
CA ARG A 51 4.07 8.65 16.76
C ARG A 51 2.58 8.44 16.57
N LEU A 52 1.81 9.53 16.58
CA LEU A 52 0.37 9.51 16.32
C LEU A 52 0.07 9.04 14.90
N LEU A 53 0.90 9.45 13.94
CA LEU A 53 0.80 9.04 12.56
C LEU A 53 1.05 7.53 12.41
N ALA A 54 2.13 7.01 13.01
CA ALA A 54 2.41 5.58 13.00
C ALA A 54 1.28 4.74 13.64
N TYR A 55 0.68 5.24 14.73
CA TYR A 55 -0.50 4.62 15.33
C TYR A 55 -1.71 4.62 14.38
N SER A 56 -1.96 5.74 13.69
CA SER A 56 -3.05 5.88 12.74
C SER A 56 -2.84 5.00 11.51
N ASP A 57 -1.61 4.90 10.99
CA ASP A 57 -1.24 4.04 9.86
C ASP A 57 -1.55 2.57 10.18
N ALA A 58 -1.16 2.10 11.36
CA ALA A 58 -1.42 0.73 11.81
C ALA A 58 -2.93 0.47 11.96
N LEU A 59 -3.65 1.37 12.64
CA LEU A 59 -5.09 1.23 12.86
C LEU A 59 -5.88 1.25 11.54
N ILE A 60 -5.53 2.13 10.61
CA ILE A 60 -6.20 2.20 9.31
C ILE A 60 -5.87 0.96 8.45
N SER A 61 -4.66 0.43 8.54
CA SER A 61 -4.29 -0.85 7.88
C SER A 61 -5.13 -2.02 8.39
N ILE A 62 -5.33 -2.11 9.71
CA ILE A 62 -6.22 -3.11 10.34
C ILE A 62 -7.64 -2.95 9.81
N ILE A 63 -8.17 -1.74 9.76
CA ILE A 63 -9.55 -1.51 9.34
C ILE A 63 -9.75 -1.80 7.86
N ALA A 64 -8.80 -1.39 7.03
CA ALA A 64 -8.81 -1.67 5.59
C ALA A 64 -8.90 -3.18 5.33
N THR A 65 -8.11 -3.98 6.04
CA THR A 65 -8.06 -5.43 5.89
C THR A 65 -9.24 -6.14 6.55
N VAL A 66 -9.68 -5.75 7.74
CA VAL A 66 -10.83 -6.35 8.45
C VAL A 66 -12.14 -6.23 7.66
N MET A 67 -12.27 -5.24 6.76
CA MET A 67 -13.42 -5.15 5.85
C MET A 67 -13.57 -6.37 4.93
N ILE A 68 -12.56 -7.23 4.77
CA ILE A 68 -12.73 -8.47 3.99
C ILE A 68 -13.56 -9.52 4.72
N LEU A 69 -13.54 -9.55 6.06
CA LEU A 69 -14.15 -10.63 6.85
C LEU A 69 -15.65 -10.80 6.59
N PRO A 70 -16.49 -9.74 6.52
CA PRO A 70 -17.91 -9.90 6.20
C PRO A 70 -18.18 -10.46 4.80
N VAL A 71 -17.22 -10.36 3.89
CA VAL A 71 -17.27 -10.97 2.54
C VAL A 71 -16.75 -12.39 2.57
N ALA A 72 -15.71 -12.66 3.34
CA ALA A 72 -15.14 -13.98 3.51
C ALA A 72 -16.15 -14.94 4.17
N HIS A 73 -16.77 -14.53 5.28
CA HIS A 73 -17.71 -15.34 6.05
C HIS A 73 -19.12 -15.47 5.43
N THR A 74 -19.27 -15.23 4.13
CA THR A 74 -20.55 -15.42 3.46
C THR A 74 -20.85 -16.88 3.26
N LYS A 75 -21.73 -17.43 4.10
CA LYS A 75 -22.18 -18.82 4.01
C LYS A 75 -22.86 -19.08 2.65
N ILE A 76 -22.22 -19.86 1.81
CA ILE A 76 -22.77 -20.36 0.55
C ILE A 76 -23.63 -21.57 0.89
N GLN A 77 -24.95 -21.38 1.01
CA GLN A 77 -25.87 -22.51 1.21
C GLN A 77 -25.97 -23.35 -0.09
N GLU A 78 -26.05 -24.68 0.06
CA GLU A 78 -25.87 -25.67 -1.01
C GLU A 78 -26.94 -25.65 -2.11
N ASP A 79 -28.10 -25.01 -1.88
CA ASP A 79 -29.25 -25.07 -2.78
C ASP A 79 -28.90 -24.55 -4.20
N GLU A 80 -29.10 -25.39 -5.21
CA GLU A 80 -28.59 -25.14 -6.56
C GLU A 80 -29.24 -23.95 -7.28
N GLU A 81 -30.54 -23.74 -7.09
CA GLU A 81 -31.25 -22.55 -7.61
C GLU A 81 -30.76 -21.26 -6.95
N LEU A 82 -30.19 -21.37 -5.74
CA LEU A 82 -29.61 -20.28 -4.99
C LEU A 82 -28.22 -19.90 -5.54
N LYS A 83 -27.53 -20.75 -6.32
CA LYS A 83 -26.14 -20.51 -6.77
C LYS A 83 -25.97 -19.24 -7.61
N GLN A 84 -26.80 -19.03 -8.64
CA GLN A 84 -26.71 -17.80 -9.45
C GLN A 84 -26.95 -16.54 -8.61
N SER A 85 -27.89 -16.61 -7.66
CA SER A 85 -28.18 -15.51 -6.74
C SER A 85 -27.02 -15.25 -5.75
N ILE A 86 -26.38 -16.32 -5.24
CA ILE A 86 -25.22 -16.23 -4.36
C ILE A 86 -24.01 -15.67 -5.11
N GLN A 87 -23.80 -16.08 -6.37
CA GLN A 87 -22.67 -15.58 -7.17
C GLN A 87 -22.79 -14.08 -7.44
N ALA A 88 -24.00 -13.61 -7.82
CA ALA A 88 -24.27 -12.19 -8.01
C ALA A 88 -24.08 -11.41 -6.69
N LEU A 89 -24.50 -11.99 -5.57
CA LEU A 89 -24.31 -11.41 -4.24
C LEU A 89 -22.82 -11.31 -3.86
N LEU A 90 -22.05 -12.39 -4.02
CA LEU A 90 -20.61 -12.41 -3.71
C LEU A 90 -19.84 -11.42 -4.59
N THR A 91 -20.15 -11.39 -5.88
CA THR A 91 -19.56 -10.42 -6.82
C THR A 91 -19.84 -8.99 -6.37
N THR A 92 -21.09 -8.70 -5.96
CA THR A 92 -21.46 -7.38 -5.43
C THR A 92 -20.69 -7.07 -4.15
N LYS A 93 -20.57 -8.02 -3.21
CA LYS A 93 -19.83 -7.84 -1.97
C LYS A 93 -18.34 -7.59 -2.19
N ILE A 94 -17.70 -8.31 -3.12
CA ILE A 94 -16.30 -8.09 -3.52
C ILE A 94 -16.14 -6.70 -4.13
N ALA A 95 -17.05 -6.28 -5.01
CA ALA A 95 -16.99 -4.94 -5.63
C ALA A 95 -17.13 -3.82 -4.59
N VAL A 96 -18.07 -3.97 -3.64
CA VAL A 96 -18.23 -3.01 -2.54
C VAL A 96 -16.99 -3.02 -1.64
N TYR A 97 -16.41 -4.18 -1.34
CA TYR A 97 -15.18 -4.30 -0.55
C TYR A 97 -14.01 -3.56 -1.21
N LEU A 98 -13.77 -3.81 -2.50
CA LEU A 98 -12.69 -3.14 -3.23
C LEU A 98 -12.88 -1.62 -3.20
N MET A 99 -14.11 -1.16 -3.45
CA MET A 99 -14.44 0.26 -3.37
C MET A 99 -14.16 0.84 -1.97
N THR A 100 -14.63 0.22 -0.90
CA THR A 100 -14.46 0.74 0.47
C THR A 100 -13.01 0.68 0.95
N PHE A 101 -12.27 -0.38 0.61
CA PHE A 101 -10.84 -0.48 0.88
C PHE A 101 -10.11 0.72 0.25
N LEU A 102 -10.33 0.96 -1.04
CA LEU A 102 -9.68 2.05 -1.77
C LEU A 102 -10.03 3.43 -1.19
N ILE A 103 -11.28 3.63 -0.75
CA ILE A 103 -11.70 4.89 -0.10
C ILE A 103 -10.98 5.09 1.22
N VAL A 104 -10.87 4.04 2.04
CA VAL A 104 -10.14 4.11 3.31
C VAL A 104 -8.67 4.41 3.08
N THR A 105 -8.03 3.81 2.07
CA THR A 105 -6.63 4.14 1.71
C THR A 105 -6.47 5.57 1.19
N VAL A 106 -7.43 6.10 0.41
CA VAL A 106 -7.41 7.51 -0.01
C VAL A 106 -7.62 8.44 1.19
N ALA A 107 -8.49 8.08 2.13
CA ALA A 107 -8.70 8.83 3.37
C ALA A 107 -7.45 8.82 4.26
N TRP A 108 -6.76 7.67 4.35
CA TRP A 108 -5.44 7.56 4.99
C TRP A 108 -4.42 8.52 4.35
N ALA A 109 -4.31 8.54 3.03
CA ALA A 109 -3.42 9.46 2.33
C ALA A 109 -3.75 10.94 2.62
N ALA A 110 -5.02 11.28 2.80
CA ALA A 110 -5.45 12.63 3.19
C ALA A 110 -5.08 12.95 4.65
N HIS A 111 -5.28 11.99 5.57
CA HIS A 111 -4.90 12.10 6.98
C HIS A 111 -3.38 12.30 7.14
N ILE A 112 -2.56 11.53 6.41
CA ILE A 112 -1.10 11.70 6.43
C ILE A 112 -0.70 13.11 6.04
N ARG A 113 -1.23 13.63 4.93
CA ARG A 113 -0.90 14.98 4.49
C ARG A 113 -1.26 15.99 5.56
N LEU A 114 -2.41 15.83 6.23
CA LEU A 114 -2.84 16.76 7.28
C LEU A 114 -1.82 16.83 8.43
N PHE A 115 -1.32 15.68 8.88
CA PHE A 115 -0.30 15.61 9.94
C PHE A 115 1.13 15.84 9.47
N GLN A 116 1.37 16.01 8.18
CA GLN A 116 2.61 16.62 7.67
C GLN A 116 2.58 18.15 7.74
N VAL A 117 1.37 18.76 7.70
CA VAL A 117 1.18 20.20 7.95
C VAL A 117 1.23 20.51 9.45
N ILE A 118 0.61 19.66 10.26
CA ILE A 118 0.59 19.76 11.72
C ILE A 118 1.74 18.92 12.27
N GLU A 119 2.87 19.57 12.52
CA GLU A 119 4.10 18.90 12.99
C GLU A 119 4.05 18.53 14.47
N ARG A 120 3.37 19.36 15.29
CA ARG A 120 3.24 19.15 16.74
C ARG A 120 1.78 19.02 17.14
N ILE A 121 1.56 18.25 18.19
CA ILE A 121 0.25 17.84 18.67
C ILE A 121 0.16 18.16 20.16
N ASP A 122 -0.96 18.75 20.56
CA ASP A 122 -1.37 18.92 21.95
C ASP A 122 -2.49 17.92 22.31
N ASP A 123 -2.92 17.91 23.57
CA ASP A 123 -3.95 16.99 24.06
C ASP A 123 -5.28 17.13 23.30
N THR A 124 -5.63 18.35 22.88
CA THR A 124 -6.86 18.64 22.13
C THR A 124 -6.84 17.98 20.75
N LEU A 125 -5.75 18.15 20.00
CA LEU A 125 -5.57 17.51 18.70
C LEU A 125 -5.47 15.98 18.83
N ALA A 126 -4.83 15.49 19.89
CA ALA A 126 -4.79 14.05 20.17
C ALA A 126 -6.19 13.49 20.40
N LEU A 127 -7.04 14.18 21.17
CA LEU A 127 -8.43 13.78 21.40
C LEU A 127 -9.26 13.83 20.11
N LEU A 128 -9.05 14.84 19.27
CA LEU A 128 -9.76 14.98 18.01
C LEU A 128 -9.33 13.90 17.00
N ASN A 129 -8.05 13.54 16.98
CA ASN A 129 -7.58 12.38 16.24
C ASN A 129 -8.18 11.08 16.78
N LEU A 130 -8.25 10.89 18.10
CA LEU A 130 -8.87 9.72 18.72
C LEU A 130 -10.35 9.59 18.33
N ALA A 131 -11.09 10.70 18.31
CA ALA A 131 -12.48 10.73 17.82
C ALA A 131 -12.57 10.32 16.35
N CYS A 132 -11.63 10.76 15.51
CA CYS A 132 -11.52 10.30 14.12
C CYS A 132 -11.27 8.79 14.05
N MET A 133 -10.31 8.27 14.82
CA MET A 133 -9.97 6.85 14.84
C MET A 133 -11.17 6.00 15.28
N MET A 134 -11.93 6.44 16.30
CA MET A 134 -13.16 5.77 16.76
C MET A 134 -14.23 5.66 15.66
N LEU A 135 -14.37 6.66 14.79
CA LEU A 135 -15.31 6.57 13.66
C LEU A 135 -14.78 5.69 12.54
N ILE A 136 -13.47 5.75 12.26
CA ILE A 136 -12.85 4.88 11.27
C ILE A 136 -13.00 3.41 11.69
N THR A 137 -12.83 3.06 12.98
CA THR A 137 -13.01 1.69 13.47
C THR A 137 -14.46 1.21 13.38
N PHE A 138 -15.43 2.11 13.24
CA PHE A 138 -16.83 1.78 13.00
C PHE A 138 -17.13 1.48 11.52
N LEU A 139 -16.24 1.85 10.58
CA LEU A 139 -16.46 1.63 9.14
C LEU A 139 -16.70 0.17 8.75
N PRO A 140 -16.00 -0.86 9.28
CA PRO A 140 -16.26 -2.26 8.93
C PRO A 140 -17.71 -2.70 9.18
N TYR A 141 -18.34 -2.19 10.24
CA TYR A 141 -19.75 -2.43 10.51
C TYR A 141 -20.65 -1.78 9.44
N THR A 142 -20.39 -0.52 9.11
CA THR A 142 -21.15 0.20 8.07
C THR A 142 -20.99 -0.45 6.69
N PHE A 143 -19.78 -0.94 6.39
CA PHE A 143 -19.49 -1.74 5.21
C PHE A 143 -20.28 -3.04 5.21
N SER A 144 -20.27 -3.79 6.31
CA SER A 144 -21.01 -5.06 6.43
C SER A 144 -22.51 -4.86 6.18
N LEU A 145 -23.09 -3.77 6.70
CA LEU A 145 -24.48 -3.40 6.45
C LEU A 145 -24.72 -3.06 4.97
N MET A 146 -23.84 -2.26 4.36
CA MET A 146 -23.91 -1.89 2.94
C MET A 146 -23.75 -3.10 2.00
N ALA A 147 -22.86 -4.04 2.34
CA ALA A 147 -22.56 -5.22 1.54
C ALA A 147 -23.65 -6.31 1.68
N THR A 148 -24.27 -6.42 2.85
CA THR A 148 -25.35 -7.40 3.10
C THR A 148 -26.67 -6.95 2.51
N PHE A 149 -26.98 -5.65 2.54
CA PHE A 149 -28.22 -5.09 2.01
C PHE A 149 -27.94 -4.02 0.94
N PRO A 150 -27.39 -4.38 -0.23
CA PRO A 150 -27.01 -3.42 -1.27
C PRO A 150 -28.22 -2.66 -1.84
N ASN A 151 -29.40 -3.26 -1.77
CA ASN A 151 -30.66 -2.65 -2.22
C ASN A 151 -31.31 -1.75 -1.15
N ASN A 152 -30.79 -1.74 0.08
CA ASN A 152 -31.30 -0.91 1.16
C ASN A 152 -30.43 0.33 1.33
N ILE A 153 -31.04 1.51 1.18
CA ILE A 153 -30.37 2.81 1.29
C ILE A 153 -29.67 3.03 2.64
N LEU A 154 -30.13 2.39 3.71
CA LEU A 154 -29.60 2.59 5.06
C LEU A 154 -28.11 2.27 5.17
N GLY A 155 -27.64 1.22 4.47
CA GLY A 155 -26.21 0.85 4.50
C GLY A 155 -25.32 1.93 3.91
N ILE A 156 -25.73 2.47 2.75
CA ILE A 156 -25.00 3.56 2.08
C ILE A 156 -25.08 4.84 2.89
N LEU A 157 -26.26 5.19 3.40
CA LEU A 157 -26.48 6.39 4.20
C LEU A 157 -25.61 6.39 5.46
N LEU A 158 -25.53 5.26 6.17
CA LEU A 158 -24.72 5.14 7.39
C LEU A 158 -23.22 5.23 7.09
N PHE A 159 -22.74 4.58 6.03
CA PHE A 159 -21.36 4.68 5.60
C PHE A 159 -21.00 6.14 5.24
N CYS A 160 -21.82 6.78 4.41
CA CYS A 160 -21.60 8.17 4.02
C CYS A 160 -21.69 9.12 5.22
N ALA A 161 -22.63 8.92 6.15
CA ALA A 161 -22.72 9.69 7.39
C ALA A 161 -21.43 9.56 8.23
N CYS A 162 -20.90 8.34 8.40
CA CYS A 162 -19.64 8.12 9.11
C CYS A 162 -18.48 8.89 8.45
N VAL A 163 -18.33 8.76 7.13
CA VAL A 163 -17.28 9.47 6.36
C VAL A 163 -17.45 10.99 6.43
N MET A 164 -18.68 11.51 6.40
CA MET A 164 -18.94 12.93 6.56
C MET A 164 -18.50 13.43 7.94
N VAL A 165 -18.84 12.72 9.01
CA VAL A 165 -18.42 13.12 10.38
C VAL A 165 -16.91 13.03 10.53
N ILE A 166 -16.26 11.99 9.97
CA ILE A 166 -14.79 11.91 9.90
C ILE A 166 -14.21 13.15 9.23
N GLY A 167 -14.71 13.53 8.05
CA GLY A 167 -14.21 14.70 7.35
C GLY A 167 -14.49 16.04 8.05
N LEU A 168 -15.61 16.15 8.79
CA LEU A 168 -15.88 17.31 9.65
C LEU A 168 -14.88 17.39 10.80
N ILE A 169 -14.57 16.28 11.45
CA ILE A 169 -13.53 16.19 12.49
C ILE A 169 -12.17 16.60 11.92
N GLN A 170 -11.80 16.11 10.74
CA GLN A 170 -10.56 16.51 10.04
C GLN A 170 -10.56 18.01 9.71
N ALA A 171 -11.70 18.60 9.32
CA ALA A 171 -11.82 20.03 9.12
C ALA A 171 -11.65 20.84 10.43
N LEU A 172 -12.14 20.31 11.56
CA LEU A 172 -11.92 20.90 12.88
C LEU A 172 -10.43 20.84 13.29
N ILE A 173 -9.72 19.75 12.98
CA ILE A 173 -8.27 19.62 13.19
C ILE A 173 -7.53 20.75 12.45
N VAL A 174 -7.88 21.00 11.19
CA VAL A 174 -7.31 22.11 10.41
C VAL A 174 -7.61 23.45 11.06
N LEU A 175 -8.88 23.69 11.41
CA LEU A 175 -9.27 24.98 11.97
C LEU A 175 -8.53 25.26 13.28
N TYR A 176 -8.42 24.25 14.16
CA TYR A 176 -7.70 24.34 15.42
C TYR A 176 -6.20 24.53 15.23
N GLY A 177 -5.56 23.74 14.36
CA GLY A 177 -4.13 23.85 14.07
C GLY A 177 -3.76 25.22 13.50
N PHE A 178 -4.59 25.77 12.61
CA PHE A 178 -4.35 27.12 12.07
C PHE A 178 -4.67 28.25 13.06
N SER A 179 -5.49 28.00 14.07
CA SER A 179 -5.69 28.92 15.20
C SER A 179 -4.50 28.95 16.17
N HIS A 180 -3.66 27.91 16.18
CA HIS A 180 -2.47 27.78 17.02
C HIS A 180 -1.21 27.55 16.17
N PRO A 181 -0.62 28.62 15.59
CA PRO A 181 0.43 28.50 14.58
C PRO A 181 1.69 27.73 15.03
N PHE A 182 1.97 27.66 16.34
CA PHE A 182 3.12 26.91 16.88
C PHE A 182 3.00 25.37 16.71
N LEU A 183 1.82 24.85 16.34
CA LEU A 183 1.59 23.44 16.04
C LEU A 183 1.91 23.10 14.58
N LEU A 184 1.92 24.12 13.71
CA LEU A 184 2.18 23.96 12.29
C LEU A 184 3.67 23.79 12.03
N ASN A 185 3.99 23.21 10.88
CA ASN A 185 5.35 23.17 10.38
C ASN A 185 5.92 24.60 10.24
N ASP A 186 7.19 24.78 10.64
CA ASP A 186 7.95 26.03 10.61
C ASP A 186 7.76 26.80 9.28
N GLN A 187 7.74 26.10 8.13
CA GLN A 187 7.60 26.75 6.82
C GLN A 187 6.24 27.45 6.62
N ILE A 188 5.15 26.85 7.10
CA ILE A 188 3.81 27.43 7.00
C ILE A 188 3.65 28.52 8.06
N GLN A 189 4.24 28.33 9.24
CA GLN A 189 4.26 29.33 10.29
C GLN A 189 4.98 30.63 9.86
N MET A 190 6.06 30.52 9.08
CA MET A 190 6.82 31.65 8.55
C MET A 190 6.20 32.26 7.28
N SER A 191 5.19 31.63 6.69
CA SER A 191 4.56 32.11 5.45
C SER A 191 3.58 33.26 5.71
N GLU A 192 3.62 34.31 4.88
CA GLU A 192 2.71 35.47 5.00
C GLU A 192 1.23 35.09 4.74
N ASN A 193 0.99 34.05 3.93
CA ASN A 193 -0.34 33.65 3.45
C ASN A 193 -0.93 32.43 4.16
N GLN A 194 -0.83 32.37 5.49
CA GLN A 194 -1.38 31.26 6.27
C GLN A 194 -2.89 31.01 6.00
N ALA A 195 -3.66 32.08 5.75
CA ALA A 195 -5.09 31.99 5.42
C ALA A 195 -5.36 31.25 4.09
N TYR A 196 -4.49 31.42 3.09
CA TYR A 196 -4.59 30.72 1.81
C TYR A 196 -4.38 29.21 1.99
N TYR A 197 -3.34 28.82 2.72
CA TYR A 197 -3.09 27.41 3.05
C TYR A 197 -4.26 26.78 3.80
N LYS A 198 -4.77 27.47 4.83
CA LYS A 198 -5.96 27.04 5.58
C LYS A 198 -7.15 26.75 4.66
N GLN A 199 -7.49 27.70 3.78
CA GLN A 199 -8.62 27.55 2.87
C GLN A 199 -8.39 26.45 1.84
N HIS A 200 -7.16 26.32 1.32
CA HIS A 200 -6.80 25.27 0.38
C HIS A 200 -6.94 23.88 1.01
N ILE A 201 -6.36 23.68 2.20
CA ILE A 201 -6.43 22.41 2.94
C ILE A 201 -7.89 22.05 3.26
N LEU A 202 -8.66 23.01 3.78
CA LEU A 202 -10.07 22.80 4.10
C LEU A 202 -10.87 22.42 2.84
N LYS A 203 -10.65 23.11 1.72
CA LYS A 203 -11.31 22.79 0.44
C LYS A 203 -10.97 21.39 -0.05
N VAL A 204 -9.76 20.90 0.21
CA VAL A 204 -9.32 19.54 -0.15
C VAL A 204 -10.00 18.50 0.72
N ILE A 205 -9.95 18.66 2.05
CA ILE A 205 -10.52 17.70 3.00
C ILE A 205 -12.04 17.61 2.82
N MET A 206 -12.72 18.74 2.60
CA MET A 206 -14.16 18.78 2.42
C MET A 206 -14.65 18.16 1.10
N ARG A 207 -13.78 17.84 0.12
CA ARG A 207 -14.21 17.18 -1.13
C ARG A 207 -14.86 15.83 -0.88
N VAL A 208 -14.27 15.02 0.00
CA VAL A 208 -14.77 13.66 0.28
C VAL A 208 -16.14 13.72 0.97
N PRO A 209 -16.34 14.46 2.08
CA PRO A 209 -17.66 14.66 2.70
C PRO A 209 -18.71 15.22 1.74
N ILE A 210 -18.36 16.21 0.91
CA ILE A 210 -19.31 16.79 -0.05
C ILE A 210 -19.76 15.74 -1.06
N MET A 211 -18.85 14.89 -1.54
CA MET A 211 -19.21 13.81 -2.46
C MET A 211 -20.01 12.70 -1.79
N CYS A 212 -19.72 12.37 -0.53
CA CYS A 212 -20.55 11.47 0.27
C CYS A 212 -21.94 12.04 0.56
N LEU A 213 -22.07 13.36 0.73
CA LEU A 213 -23.36 14.03 0.84
C LEU A 213 -24.16 13.88 -0.46
N PHE A 214 -23.54 14.13 -1.61
CA PHE A 214 -24.18 13.89 -2.92
C PHE A 214 -24.56 12.41 -3.10
N ALA A 215 -23.67 11.48 -2.79
CA ALA A 215 -23.96 10.05 -2.85
C ALA A 215 -25.18 9.69 -1.98
N SER A 216 -25.24 10.21 -0.75
CA SER A 216 -26.38 10.02 0.15
C SER A 216 -27.69 10.55 -0.44
N ILE A 217 -27.68 11.74 -1.06
CA ILE A 217 -28.87 12.32 -1.70
C ILE A 217 -29.31 11.49 -2.91
N PHE A 218 -28.36 11.12 -3.78
CA PHE A 218 -28.64 10.30 -4.96
C PHE A 218 -29.05 8.87 -4.62
N SER A 219 -28.69 8.35 -3.43
CA SER A 219 -29.11 7.02 -2.98
C SER A 219 -30.64 6.88 -2.88
N PHE A 220 -31.37 7.97 -2.60
CA PHE A 220 -32.84 7.98 -2.60
C PHE A 220 -33.47 7.90 -3.99
N ILE A 221 -32.72 8.27 -5.03
CA ILE A 221 -33.20 8.33 -6.42
C ILE A 221 -32.76 7.08 -7.18
N PHE A 222 -31.47 6.75 -7.11
CA PHE A 222 -30.87 5.65 -7.85
C PHE A 222 -29.63 5.11 -7.13
N PHE A 223 -29.80 3.97 -6.45
CA PHE A 223 -28.76 3.35 -5.61
C PHE A 223 -27.44 3.10 -6.37
N GLN A 224 -27.51 2.64 -7.61
CA GLN A 224 -26.32 2.36 -8.44
C GLN A 224 -25.49 3.63 -8.71
N LEU A 225 -26.14 4.80 -8.89
CA LEU A 225 -25.42 6.07 -9.09
C LEU A 225 -24.71 6.49 -7.80
N SER A 226 -25.27 6.19 -6.63
CA SER A 226 -24.59 6.43 -5.35
C SER A 226 -23.26 5.66 -5.27
N TYR A 227 -23.22 4.40 -5.68
CA TYR A 227 -21.98 3.62 -5.74
C TYR A 227 -20.98 4.19 -6.75
N VAL A 228 -21.46 4.66 -7.91
CA VAL A 228 -20.60 5.31 -8.91
C VAL A 228 -20.01 6.61 -8.35
N LEU A 229 -20.80 7.44 -7.66
CA LEU A 229 -20.31 8.66 -7.01
C LEU A 229 -19.25 8.36 -5.96
N LEU A 230 -19.45 7.30 -5.18
CA LEU A 230 -18.50 6.85 -4.18
C LEU A 230 -17.21 6.30 -4.82
N ALA A 231 -17.31 5.58 -5.94
CA ALA A 231 -16.15 5.15 -6.72
C ALA A 231 -15.39 6.32 -7.35
N ILE A 232 -16.07 7.39 -7.77
CA ILE A 232 -15.43 8.61 -8.29
C ILE A 232 -14.53 9.23 -7.21
N VAL A 233 -14.91 9.17 -5.93
CA VAL A 233 -14.10 9.70 -4.80
C VAL A 233 -12.67 9.18 -4.83
N ILE A 234 -12.49 7.89 -5.15
CA ILE A 234 -11.17 7.23 -5.25
C ILE A 234 -10.28 7.94 -6.28
N PHE A 235 -10.86 8.33 -7.41
CA PHE A 235 -10.13 8.93 -8.53
C PHE A 235 -10.09 10.46 -8.50
N LEU A 236 -10.79 11.13 -7.58
CA LEU A 236 -10.85 12.60 -7.51
C LEU A 236 -9.49 13.30 -7.48
N PRO A 237 -8.48 12.85 -6.71
CA PRO A 237 -7.17 13.49 -6.72
C PRO A 237 -6.55 13.51 -8.12
N TYR A 238 -6.68 12.39 -8.85
CA TYR A 238 -6.16 12.20 -10.20
C TYR A 238 -6.97 12.96 -11.25
N ILE A 239 -8.30 12.92 -11.17
CA ILE A 239 -9.19 13.68 -12.06
C ILE A 239 -8.94 15.18 -11.90
N SER A 240 -8.82 15.68 -10.66
CA SER A 240 -8.56 17.10 -10.41
C SER A 240 -7.21 17.56 -10.98
N GLN A 241 -6.21 16.68 -11.00
CA GLN A 241 -4.92 16.96 -11.63
C GLN A 241 -5.01 16.94 -13.16
N CYS A 242 -5.71 15.95 -13.73
CA CYS A 242 -5.94 15.86 -15.18
C CYS A 242 -6.67 17.10 -15.69
N LEU A 243 -7.71 17.54 -14.98
CA LEU A 243 -8.44 18.77 -15.29
C LEU A 243 -7.56 20.02 -15.19
N LYS A 244 -6.69 20.13 -14.17
CA LYS A 244 -5.72 21.23 -14.08
C LYS A 244 -4.76 21.24 -15.26
N TRP A 245 -4.22 20.08 -15.64
CA TRP A 245 -3.32 19.93 -16.78
C TRP A 245 -3.99 20.25 -18.12
N ILE A 246 -5.24 19.81 -18.31
CA ILE A 246 -6.04 20.17 -19.49
C ILE A 246 -6.30 21.67 -19.50
N ARG A 247 -6.68 22.26 -18.36
CA ARG A 247 -6.95 23.70 -18.25
C ARG A 247 -5.71 24.54 -18.55
N SER A 248 -4.54 24.17 -18.03
CA SER A 248 -3.28 24.87 -18.32
C SER A 248 -2.84 24.75 -19.78
N LYS A 249 -3.26 23.68 -20.47
CA LYS A 249 -2.98 23.48 -21.89
C LYS A 249 -3.99 24.17 -22.80
N ALA A 250 -5.26 24.24 -22.38
CA ALA A 250 -6.36 24.83 -23.15
C ALA A 250 -6.41 26.35 -23.01
N ILE A 251 -6.27 26.86 -21.78
CA ILE A 251 -6.07 28.28 -21.52
C ILE A 251 -4.55 28.47 -21.60
N GLY A 252 -4.02 28.74 -22.80
CA GLY A 252 -2.58 28.91 -23.04
C GLY A 252 -1.94 30.14 -22.35
N GLY A 253 -2.55 30.62 -21.27
CA GLY A 253 -2.08 31.71 -20.44
C GLY A 253 -1.49 31.13 -19.17
N GLN A 254 -0.42 31.77 -18.70
CA GLN A 254 0.05 31.78 -17.33
C GLN A 254 -0.99 31.15 -16.40
N THR A 255 -0.66 29.99 -15.82
CA THR A 255 -1.27 29.61 -14.54
C THR A 255 -1.38 30.90 -13.75
N ASP A 256 -2.56 31.22 -13.21
CA ASP A 256 -2.69 32.29 -12.22
C ASP A 256 -1.63 32.00 -11.14
N GLU A 257 -0.42 32.51 -11.36
CA GLU A 257 0.56 32.81 -10.36
C GLU A 257 -0.10 33.96 -9.64
N SER A 258 -1.08 33.63 -8.80
CA SER A 258 -1.21 34.38 -7.56
C SER A 258 0.22 34.58 -7.07
N PRO A 259 0.68 35.82 -6.85
CA PRO A 259 2.11 36.18 -6.81
C PRO A 259 2.94 35.41 -5.77
N ASP A 260 2.31 34.64 -4.91
CA ASP A 260 2.94 33.71 -3.99
C ASP A 260 2.88 32.28 -4.54
N SER A 261 3.52 32.06 -5.70
CA SER A 261 4.03 30.75 -6.10
C SER A 261 5.14 30.34 -5.12
N MET A 262 4.81 30.21 -3.83
CA MET A 262 5.69 29.72 -2.77
C MET A 262 5.84 28.21 -2.99
N PRO A 263 6.98 27.76 -3.54
CA PRO A 263 7.09 26.41 -4.09
C PRO A 263 7.43 25.37 -3.01
N PHE A 264 7.64 25.78 -1.76
CA PHE A 264 8.33 24.93 -0.78
C PHE A 264 7.45 23.85 -0.14
N TYR A 265 6.16 24.11 0.06
CA TYR A 265 5.22 23.08 0.51
C TYR A 265 3.81 23.42 0.04
N THR A 266 3.43 22.92 -1.12
CA THR A 266 2.01 22.96 -1.49
C THR A 266 1.39 21.73 -0.83
N TYR A 267 0.46 21.90 0.11
CA TYR A 267 -0.45 20.82 0.52
C TYR A 267 -1.28 20.41 -0.69
N HIS A 268 -0.67 19.75 -1.67
CA HIS A 268 -1.29 19.46 -2.93
C HIS A 268 -1.79 18.03 -2.81
N PRO A 269 -3.08 17.76 -3.01
CA PRO A 269 -3.63 16.40 -2.98
C PRO A 269 -2.91 15.44 -3.93
N SER A 270 -2.21 15.99 -4.92
CA SER A 270 -1.48 15.26 -5.93
C SER A 270 0.05 15.21 -5.67
N GLU A 271 0.59 15.74 -4.57
CA GLU A 271 2.00 15.52 -4.26
C GLU A 271 2.23 14.05 -3.88
N PRO A 272 3.29 13.35 -4.31
CA PRO A 272 3.53 11.99 -3.84
C PRO A 272 3.70 11.94 -2.32
N LEU A 273 3.16 10.90 -1.66
CA LEU A 273 3.47 10.61 -0.26
C LEU A 273 4.95 10.22 -0.13
N SER A 274 5.51 10.35 1.06
CA SER A 274 6.86 9.87 1.31
C SER A 274 6.92 8.35 1.14
N LYS A 275 8.05 7.87 0.60
CA LYS A 275 8.28 6.45 0.32
C LYS A 275 8.09 5.62 1.59
N GLU A 276 8.66 6.08 2.69
CA GLU A 276 8.69 5.40 3.98
C GLU A 276 7.28 5.19 4.55
N ARG A 277 6.35 6.13 4.29
CA ARG A 277 4.96 6.00 4.73
C ARG A 277 4.17 5.02 3.88
N VAL A 278 4.43 5.01 2.57
CA VAL A 278 3.84 4.01 1.67
C VAL A 278 4.32 2.62 2.05
N GLU A 279 5.61 2.44 2.34
CA GLU A 279 6.18 1.20 2.85
C GLU A 279 5.51 0.79 4.18
N ALA A 280 5.50 1.68 5.19
CA ALA A 280 4.96 1.36 6.50
C ALA A 280 3.47 0.94 6.48
N PHE A 281 2.63 1.63 5.69
CA PHE A 281 1.22 1.24 5.53
C PHE A 281 1.07 -0.07 4.77
N SER A 282 1.86 -0.27 3.70
CA SER A 282 1.82 -1.53 2.95
C SER A 282 2.25 -2.71 3.82
N ASP A 283 3.34 -2.56 4.58
CA ASP A 283 3.82 -3.56 5.54
C ASP A 283 2.76 -3.86 6.60
N GLY A 284 2.07 -2.83 7.11
CA GLY A 284 0.93 -2.98 8.00
C GLY A 284 -0.18 -3.85 7.39
N VAL A 285 -0.59 -3.57 6.15
CA VAL A 285 -1.60 -4.37 5.44
C VAL A 285 -1.16 -5.82 5.26
N PHE A 286 0.08 -6.06 4.81
CA PHE A 286 0.61 -7.43 4.64
C PHE A 286 0.65 -8.20 5.96
N ALA A 287 1.10 -7.56 7.04
CA ALA A 287 1.15 -8.19 8.36
C ALA A 287 -0.25 -8.60 8.84
N ILE A 288 -1.24 -7.71 8.73
CA ILE A 288 -2.60 -8.04 9.17
C ILE A 288 -3.20 -9.14 8.30
N VAL A 289 -3.04 -9.09 6.97
CA VAL A 289 -3.48 -10.15 6.07
C VAL A 289 -2.91 -11.51 6.46
N ALA A 290 -1.61 -11.59 6.74
CA ALA A 290 -0.97 -12.83 7.17
C ALA A 290 -1.57 -13.37 8.48
N THR A 291 -1.96 -12.48 9.41
CA THR A 291 -2.60 -12.88 10.66
C THR A 291 -4.08 -13.22 10.54
N LEU A 292 -4.82 -12.60 9.61
CA LEU A 292 -6.23 -12.93 9.41
C LEU A 292 -6.44 -14.37 8.94
N LEU A 293 -5.47 -14.92 8.20
CA LEU A 293 -5.51 -16.31 7.73
C LEU A 293 -5.60 -17.35 8.85
N ILE A 294 -5.02 -17.07 10.03
CA ILE A 294 -5.04 -18.04 11.14
C ILE A 294 -6.37 -18.02 11.89
N LEU A 295 -7.14 -16.93 11.80
CA LEU A 295 -8.39 -16.78 12.55
C LEU A 295 -9.42 -17.82 12.14
N ASP A 296 -9.55 -18.09 10.83
CA ASP A 296 -10.49 -19.09 10.32
C ASP A 296 -10.12 -20.50 10.80
N ILE A 297 -8.83 -20.84 10.91
CA ILE A 297 -8.40 -22.13 11.51
C ILE A 297 -8.74 -22.19 13.00
N CYS A 298 -8.51 -21.08 13.72
CA CYS A 298 -8.80 -21.01 15.15
C CYS A 298 -10.29 -21.19 15.45
N GLU A 299 -11.17 -20.72 14.57
CA GLU A 299 -12.62 -20.83 14.73
C GLU A 299 -13.18 -22.17 14.22
N GLY A 300 -12.72 -22.66 13.06
CA GLY A 300 -13.34 -23.78 12.35
C GLY A 300 -12.69 -25.17 12.53
N ASN A 301 -11.39 -25.23 12.84
CA ASN A 301 -10.62 -26.49 12.81
C ASN A 301 -10.22 -27.01 14.21
N VAL A 302 -10.93 -26.56 15.25
CA VAL A 302 -10.79 -27.11 16.61
C VAL A 302 -11.93 -28.11 16.85
N PRO A 303 -11.64 -29.42 16.97
CA PRO A 303 -12.69 -30.43 17.09
C PRO A 303 -13.40 -30.34 18.44
N ASP A 304 -14.74 -30.41 18.41
CA ASP A 304 -15.54 -30.44 19.62
C ASP A 304 -15.19 -31.66 20.50
N PRO A 305 -15.02 -31.51 21.82
CA PRO A 305 -14.70 -32.62 22.72
C PRO A 305 -15.71 -33.78 22.63
N SER A 306 -16.97 -33.48 22.32
CA SER A 306 -18.03 -34.48 22.16
C SER A 306 -17.87 -35.31 20.87
N VAL A 307 -17.37 -34.69 19.79
CA VAL A 307 -17.10 -35.34 18.51
C VAL A 307 -15.86 -36.21 18.62
N VAL A 308 -14.79 -35.72 19.27
CA VAL A 308 -13.58 -36.52 19.54
C VAL A 308 -13.90 -37.79 20.32
N LYS A 309 -14.75 -37.68 21.35
CA LYS A 309 -15.15 -38.83 22.16
C LYS A 309 -15.98 -39.87 21.39
N LYS A 310 -16.89 -39.42 20.53
CA LYS A 310 -17.83 -40.31 19.82
C LYS A 310 -17.27 -40.89 18.52
N LYS A 311 -16.59 -40.07 17.71
CA LYS A 311 -16.11 -40.42 16.37
C LYS A 311 -14.69 -40.98 16.38
N PHE A 312 -13.86 -40.56 17.35
CA PHE A 312 -12.43 -40.87 17.38
C PHE A 312 -11.99 -41.60 18.66
N ASP A 313 -12.91 -42.18 19.43
CA ASP A 313 -12.59 -42.93 20.66
C ASP A 313 -11.69 -42.17 21.65
N ASN A 314 -11.92 -40.87 21.83
CA ASN A 314 -11.07 -39.93 22.60
C ASN A 314 -9.66 -39.67 22.04
N SER A 315 -9.33 -40.15 20.84
CA SER A 315 -8.07 -39.85 20.16
C SER A 315 -8.13 -38.48 19.50
N LEU A 316 -7.59 -37.48 20.17
CA LEU A 316 -7.43 -36.13 19.61
C LEU A 316 -6.49 -36.13 18.39
N ILE A 317 -5.46 -36.99 18.37
CA ILE A 317 -4.52 -37.07 17.25
C ILE A 317 -5.25 -37.53 15.97
N ALA A 318 -6.11 -38.54 16.07
CA ALA A 318 -6.90 -39.00 14.93
C ALA A 318 -7.87 -37.92 14.44
N ALA A 319 -8.46 -37.15 15.35
CA ALA A 319 -9.32 -36.02 14.99
C ALA A 319 -8.53 -34.90 14.27
N LEU A 320 -7.32 -34.59 14.74
CA LEU A 320 -6.48 -33.54 14.14
C LEU A 320 -5.88 -33.96 12.78
N GLN A 321 -5.63 -35.25 12.56
CA GLN A 321 -5.16 -35.75 11.27
C GLN A 321 -6.17 -35.55 10.14
N GLU A 322 -7.47 -35.54 10.47
CA GLU A 322 -8.53 -35.23 9.49
C GLU A 322 -8.38 -33.82 8.94
N TYR A 323 -7.95 -32.86 9.76
CA TYR A 323 -7.71 -31.46 9.38
C TYR A 323 -6.33 -31.21 8.71
N GLY A 324 -5.59 -32.27 8.36
CA GLY A 324 -4.26 -32.17 7.74
C GLY A 324 -4.21 -31.26 6.51
N PRO A 325 -5.10 -31.45 5.51
CA PRO A 325 -5.17 -30.61 4.32
C PRO A 325 -5.41 -29.12 4.59
N GLU A 326 -6.15 -28.81 5.65
CA GLU A 326 -6.53 -27.45 6.06
C GLU A 326 -5.33 -26.67 6.57
N TYR A 327 -4.45 -27.33 7.33
CA TYR A 327 -3.16 -26.75 7.73
C TYR A 327 -2.27 -26.49 6.50
N LEU A 328 -2.25 -27.40 5.52
CA LEU A 328 -1.47 -27.22 4.30
C LEU A 328 -1.95 -26.00 3.50
N ALA A 329 -3.27 -25.83 3.33
CA ALA A 329 -3.86 -24.68 2.66
C ALA A 329 -3.46 -23.35 3.36
N TYR A 330 -3.47 -23.34 4.69
CA TYR A 330 -3.03 -22.18 5.45
C TYR A 330 -1.55 -21.87 5.23
N PHE A 331 -0.68 -22.87 5.30
CA PHE A 331 0.75 -22.66 5.03
C PHE A 331 0.98 -22.14 3.61
N GLY A 332 0.27 -22.68 2.60
CA GLY A 332 0.33 -22.20 1.22
C GLY A 332 -0.10 -20.73 1.08
N SER A 333 -1.20 -20.36 1.72
CA SER A 333 -1.71 -18.98 1.72
C SER A 333 -0.78 -18.02 2.48
N PHE A 334 -0.27 -18.41 3.64
CA PHE A 334 0.69 -17.60 4.41
C PHE A 334 1.99 -17.35 3.62
N VAL A 335 2.52 -18.39 2.97
CA VAL A 335 3.70 -18.26 2.12
C VAL A 335 3.43 -17.38 0.91
N THR A 336 2.23 -17.45 0.32
CA THR A 336 1.80 -16.56 -0.76
C THR A 336 1.82 -15.09 -0.33
N VAL A 337 1.23 -14.78 0.84
CA VAL A 337 1.27 -13.42 1.42
C VAL A 337 2.71 -12.98 1.68
N GLY A 338 3.52 -13.82 2.31
CA GLY A 338 4.91 -13.50 2.66
C GLY A 338 5.80 -13.27 1.44
N LEU A 339 5.61 -14.03 0.35
CA LEU A 339 6.35 -13.82 -0.88
C LEU A 339 5.85 -12.60 -1.68
N LEU A 340 4.55 -12.31 -1.69
CA LEU A 340 4.03 -11.06 -2.25
C LEU A 340 4.54 -9.83 -1.50
N TRP A 341 4.64 -9.93 -0.17
CA TRP A 341 5.30 -8.92 0.66
C TRP A 341 6.79 -8.81 0.32
N PHE A 342 7.51 -9.93 0.19
CA PHE A 342 8.93 -9.92 -0.18
C PHE A 342 9.18 -9.27 -1.56
N VAL A 343 8.29 -9.50 -2.52
CA VAL A 343 8.33 -8.83 -3.84
C VAL A 343 8.10 -7.33 -3.68
N HIS A 344 7.11 -6.91 -2.88
CA HIS A 344 6.82 -5.51 -2.57
C HIS A 344 8.00 -4.81 -1.87
N HIS A 345 8.55 -5.42 -0.81
CA HIS A 345 9.73 -4.94 -0.12
C HIS A 345 10.93 -4.80 -1.08
N SER A 346 11.17 -5.83 -1.91
CA SER A 346 12.22 -5.79 -2.94
C SER A 346 11.99 -4.67 -3.95
N LEU A 347 10.74 -4.40 -4.32
CA LEU A 347 10.37 -3.34 -5.26
C LEU A 347 10.69 -1.97 -4.66
N PHE A 348 10.20 -1.68 -3.47
CA PHE A 348 10.38 -0.39 -2.82
C PHE A 348 11.81 -0.14 -2.34
N LEU A 349 12.59 -1.19 -2.04
CA LEU A 349 14.03 -1.06 -1.79
C LEU A 349 14.80 -0.41 -2.97
N HIS A 350 14.35 -0.66 -4.20
CA HIS A 350 14.98 -0.09 -5.42
C HIS A 350 14.38 1.24 -5.87
N VAL A 351 13.22 1.61 -5.32
CA VAL A 351 12.56 2.89 -5.58
C VAL A 351 13.18 3.95 -4.67
N THR A 352 13.77 4.99 -5.25
CA THR A 352 14.34 6.13 -4.50
C THR A 352 13.28 7.17 -4.16
N LYS A 353 12.32 7.40 -5.05
CA LYS A 353 11.24 8.40 -4.89
C LYS A 353 9.92 7.84 -5.36
N ALA A 354 8.90 7.87 -4.50
CA ALA A 354 7.55 7.47 -4.85
C ALA A 354 6.89 8.51 -5.77
N THR A 355 6.13 8.04 -6.76
CA THR A 355 5.30 8.90 -7.61
C THR A 355 3.81 8.67 -7.32
N ARG A 356 2.95 9.57 -7.80
CA ARG A 356 1.48 9.44 -7.67
C ARG A 356 0.92 8.15 -8.26
N LEU A 357 1.38 7.79 -9.46
CA LEU A 357 0.88 6.61 -10.16
C LEU A 357 1.34 5.33 -9.45
N MET A 358 2.56 5.33 -8.91
CA MET A 358 3.03 4.25 -8.03
C MET A 358 2.15 4.13 -6.78
N GLY A 359 1.79 5.25 -6.14
CA GLY A 359 0.86 5.25 -5.01
C GLY A 359 -0.53 4.71 -5.37
N LEU A 360 -1.04 5.04 -6.57
CA LEU A 360 -2.31 4.53 -7.07
C LEU A 360 -2.26 3.01 -7.25
N PHE A 361 -1.27 2.52 -7.98
CA PHE A 361 -1.11 1.08 -8.21
C PHE A 361 -0.80 0.32 -6.93
N ASN A 362 -0.06 0.91 -5.99
CA ASN A 362 0.13 0.34 -4.65
C ASN A 362 -1.22 0.17 -3.93
N THR A 363 -2.08 1.17 -3.98
CA THR A 363 -3.42 1.13 -3.36
C THR A 363 -4.27 0.01 -3.96
N PHE A 364 -4.23 -0.18 -5.29
CA PHE A 364 -4.89 -1.32 -5.93
C PHE A 364 -4.27 -2.66 -5.54
N SER A 365 -2.94 -2.78 -5.56
CA SER A 365 -2.24 -3.99 -5.14
C SER A 365 -2.65 -4.40 -3.72
N LEU A 366 -2.65 -3.44 -2.78
CA LEU A 366 -3.05 -3.67 -1.39
C LEU A 366 -4.52 -4.06 -1.24
N ALA A 367 -5.44 -3.55 -2.07
CA ALA A 367 -6.84 -3.96 -2.02
C ALA A 367 -7.02 -5.45 -2.36
N PHE A 368 -6.26 -5.95 -3.34
CA PHE A 368 -6.27 -7.38 -3.70
C PHE A 368 -5.48 -8.23 -2.70
N VAL A 369 -4.35 -7.75 -2.16
CA VAL A 369 -3.63 -8.40 -1.06
C VAL A 369 -4.54 -8.52 0.18
N GLY A 370 -5.28 -7.47 0.52
CA GLY A 370 -6.31 -7.46 1.56
C GLY A 370 -7.43 -8.47 1.33
N GLY A 371 -7.64 -8.87 0.07
CA GLY A 371 -8.60 -9.90 -0.35
C GLY A 371 -8.10 -11.33 -0.25
N LEU A 372 -6.82 -11.57 0.11
CA LEU A 372 -6.28 -12.92 0.22
C LEU A 372 -6.94 -13.81 1.29
N PRO A 373 -7.42 -13.29 2.43
CA PRO A 373 -8.18 -14.11 3.38
C PRO A 373 -9.48 -14.67 2.76
N LEU A 374 -10.16 -13.88 1.92
CA LEU A 374 -11.30 -14.38 1.13
C LEU A 374 -10.85 -15.48 0.15
N ALA A 375 -9.71 -15.30 -0.52
CA ALA A 375 -9.17 -16.31 -1.43
C ALA A 375 -8.86 -17.64 -0.72
N TYR A 376 -8.34 -17.57 0.52
CA TYR A 376 -8.11 -18.73 1.38
C TYR A 376 -9.42 -19.41 1.80
N GLN A 377 -10.39 -18.65 2.29
CA GLN A 377 -11.65 -19.21 2.75
C GLN A 377 -12.44 -19.89 1.63
N LEU A 378 -12.49 -19.27 0.43
CA LEU A 378 -13.20 -19.85 -0.71
C LEU A 378 -12.62 -21.21 -1.12
N THR A 379 -11.29 -21.35 -1.16
CA THR A 379 -10.64 -22.62 -1.51
C THR A 379 -10.70 -23.64 -0.38
N HIS A 380 -10.75 -23.19 0.87
CA HIS A 380 -10.87 -24.04 2.05
C HIS A 380 -12.27 -24.65 2.21
N GLU A 381 -13.33 -23.84 2.09
CA GLU A 381 -14.72 -24.30 2.32
C GLU A 381 -15.29 -25.12 1.17
N SER A 382 -14.71 -25.02 -0.03
CA SER A 382 -15.27 -25.65 -1.22
C SER A 382 -15.16 -27.18 -1.18
N PRO A 383 -16.27 -27.93 -1.28
CA PRO A 383 -16.23 -29.39 -1.31
C PRO A 383 -15.43 -29.93 -2.50
N ARG A 384 -14.54 -30.89 -2.25
CA ARG A 384 -13.70 -31.52 -3.29
C ARG A 384 -14.54 -32.14 -4.40
N GLY A 385 -14.16 -31.89 -5.64
CA GLY A 385 -14.80 -32.38 -6.85
C GLY A 385 -16.09 -31.66 -7.24
N SER A 386 -16.50 -30.63 -6.50
CA SER A 386 -17.70 -29.84 -6.82
C SER A 386 -17.39 -28.77 -7.89
N ARG A 387 -18.41 -28.32 -8.64
CA ARG A 387 -18.24 -27.16 -9.55
C ARG A 387 -17.84 -25.88 -8.80
N ASN A 388 -18.29 -25.77 -7.55
CA ASN A 388 -17.99 -24.62 -6.71
C ASN A 388 -16.48 -24.54 -6.38
N GLU A 389 -15.77 -25.68 -6.30
CA GLU A 389 -14.31 -25.73 -6.10
C GLU A 389 -13.54 -25.05 -7.23
N LEU A 390 -13.94 -25.29 -8.49
CA LEU A 390 -13.31 -24.64 -9.63
C LEU A 390 -13.48 -23.11 -9.56
N GLU A 391 -14.70 -22.65 -9.27
CA GLU A 391 -15.01 -21.21 -9.20
C GLU A 391 -14.23 -20.55 -8.06
N ALA A 392 -14.16 -21.19 -6.89
CA ALA A 392 -13.37 -20.71 -5.76
C ALA A 392 -11.88 -20.59 -6.13
N VAL A 393 -11.29 -21.64 -6.70
CA VAL A 393 -9.89 -21.63 -7.16
C VAL A 393 -9.65 -20.54 -8.20
N GLN A 394 -10.59 -20.33 -9.12
CA GLN A 394 -10.50 -19.28 -10.13
C GLN A 394 -10.53 -17.87 -9.52
N ILE A 395 -11.44 -17.61 -8.58
CA ILE A 395 -11.50 -16.32 -7.87
C ILE A 395 -10.19 -16.08 -7.12
N SER A 396 -9.65 -17.09 -6.44
CA SER A 396 -8.37 -17.01 -5.73
C SER A 396 -7.20 -16.72 -6.68
N CYS A 397 -7.16 -17.36 -7.85
CA CYS A 397 -6.17 -17.06 -8.89
C CYS A 397 -6.28 -15.61 -9.39
N VAL A 398 -7.51 -15.12 -9.58
CA VAL A 398 -7.76 -13.73 -10.02
C VAL A 398 -7.28 -12.72 -8.97
N ILE A 399 -7.53 -12.98 -7.67
CA ILE A 399 -7.08 -12.12 -6.58
C ILE A 399 -5.55 -12.05 -6.55
N ILE A 400 -4.87 -13.20 -6.58
CA ILE A 400 -3.39 -13.28 -6.59
C ILE A 400 -2.81 -12.61 -7.86
N PHE A 401 -3.46 -12.84 -9.01
CA PHE A 401 -3.06 -12.25 -10.28
C PHE A 401 -3.10 -10.72 -10.22
N PHE A 402 -4.22 -10.12 -9.78
CA PHE A 402 -4.31 -8.66 -9.71
C PHE A 402 -3.42 -8.07 -8.61
N ALA A 403 -3.33 -8.71 -7.44
CA ALA A 403 -2.42 -8.29 -6.37
C ALA A 403 -0.99 -8.13 -6.89
N SER A 404 -0.50 -9.10 -7.66
CA SER A 404 0.85 -9.12 -8.21
C SER A 404 1.02 -8.29 -9.50
N LEU A 405 0.01 -8.25 -10.37
CA LEU A 405 0.01 -7.42 -11.57
C LEU A 405 0.16 -5.94 -11.23
N PHE A 406 -0.52 -5.46 -10.19
CA PHE A 406 -0.37 -4.06 -9.77
C PHE A 406 1.02 -3.78 -9.18
N GLN A 407 1.70 -4.74 -8.55
CA GLN A 407 3.11 -4.57 -8.16
C GLN A 407 4.02 -4.44 -9.39
N LEU A 408 3.78 -5.23 -10.43
CA LEU A 408 4.48 -5.09 -11.71
C LEU A 408 4.16 -3.73 -12.37
N ALA A 409 2.93 -3.23 -12.27
CA ALA A 409 2.56 -1.91 -12.79
C ALA A 409 3.28 -0.76 -12.06
N ILE A 410 3.52 -0.88 -10.74
CA ILE A 410 4.35 0.07 -9.99
C ILE A 410 5.77 0.09 -10.57
N TRP A 411 6.37 -1.08 -10.83
CA TRP A 411 7.69 -1.20 -11.42
C TRP A 411 7.78 -0.58 -12.81
N VAL A 412 6.83 -0.90 -13.69
CA VAL A 412 6.74 -0.33 -15.05
C VAL A 412 6.60 1.20 -14.99
N THR A 413 5.82 1.71 -14.04
CA THR A 413 5.69 3.16 -13.80
C THR A 413 7.02 3.79 -13.37
N ALA A 414 7.79 3.13 -12.51
CA ALA A 414 9.10 3.60 -12.09
C ALA A 414 10.10 3.60 -13.27
N LEU A 415 10.02 2.62 -14.17
CA LEU A 415 10.86 2.57 -15.37
C LEU A 415 10.62 3.73 -16.34
N PHE A 416 9.38 4.24 -16.46
CA PHE A 416 9.11 5.43 -17.27
C PHE A 416 9.80 6.70 -16.76
N THR A 417 10.21 6.75 -15.49
CA THR A 417 10.96 7.87 -14.90
C THR A 417 12.19 7.33 -14.15
N GLU A 418 12.94 6.44 -14.81
CA GLU A 418 14.02 5.67 -14.19
C GLU A 418 15.17 6.54 -13.62
N ARG A 419 15.41 7.73 -14.18
CA ARG A 419 16.48 8.62 -13.74
C ARG A 419 16.20 9.23 -12.36
N GLU A 420 14.93 9.48 -12.05
CA GLU A 420 14.52 10.12 -10.79
C GLU A 420 14.08 9.12 -9.72
N THR A 421 13.45 8.01 -10.14
CA THR A 421 12.72 7.11 -9.24
C THR A 421 13.44 5.80 -8.93
N LEU A 422 14.45 5.42 -9.72
CA LEU A 422 15.14 4.14 -9.59
C LEU A 422 16.64 4.28 -9.36
N HIS A 423 17.14 3.37 -8.52
CA HIS A 423 18.58 3.20 -8.32
C HIS A 423 19.27 2.74 -9.62
N PRO A 424 20.47 3.26 -9.97
CA PRO A 424 21.19 2.93 -11.21
C PRO A 424 21.31 1.43 -11.55
N TYR A 425 21.47 0.55 -10.55
CA TYR A 425 21.63 -0.90 -10.75
C TYR A 425 20.43 -1.61 -11.36
N VAL A 426 19.24 -1.01 -11.32
CA VAL A 426 17.97 -1.63 -11.76
C VAL A 426 17.28 -0.85 -12.87
N ARG A 427 17.92 0.21 -13.38
CA ARG A 427 17.50 0.90 -14.61
C ARG A 427 17.58 -0.03 -15.82
N TYR A 428 17.03 0.37 -16.96
CA TYR A 428 17.20 -0.41 -18.19
C TYR A 428 18.69 -0.68 -18.47
N GLY A 429 19.04 -1.95 -18.67
CA GLY A 429 20.42 -2.41 -18.85
C GLY A 429 21.24 -2.57 -17.56
N GLY A 430 20.68 -2.22 -16.40
CA GLY A 430 21.30 -2.44 -15.10
C GLY A 430 21.48 -3.93 -14.77
N ARG A 431 22.48 -4.25 -13.94
CA ARG A 431 22.86 -5.63 -13.59
C ARG A 431 21.70 -6.44 -12.98
N GLU A 432 20.83 -5.80 -12.22
CA GLU A 432 19.72 -6.46 -11.51
C GLU A 432 18.35 -6.25 -12.18
N HIS A 433 18.27 -5.46 -13.27
CA HIS A 433 17.01 -5.16 -13.95
C HIS A 433 16.24 -6.42 -14.37
N THR A 434 16.92 -7.34 -15.07
CA THR A 434 16.32 -8.60 -15.54
C THR A 434 15.86 -9.47 -14.38
N PHE A 435 16.62 -9.49 -13.28
CA PHE A 435 16.28 -10.26 -12.09
C PHE A 435 15.03 -9.71 -11.40
N MET A 436 14.93 -8.38 -11.24
CA MET A 436 13.76 -7.73 -10.67
C MET A 436 12.51 -7.90 -11.54
N LEU A 437 12.65 -7.76 -12.86
CA LEU A 437 11.54 -8.02 -13.79
C LEU A 437 11.05 -9.48 -13.69
N ALA A 438 11.97 -10.45 -13.63
CA ALA A 438 11.61 -11.86 -13.47
C ALA A 438 10.92 -12.11 -12.13
N LYS A 439 11.39 -11.48 -11.05
CA LYS A 439 10.80 -11.57 -9.70
C LYS A 439 9.37 -11.06 -9.66
N LEU A 440 9.11 -9.90 -10.26
CA LEU A 440 7.79 -9.27 -10.32
C LEU A 440 6.83 -9.99 -11.28
N SER A 441 7.37 -10.61 -12.35
CA SER A 441 6.56 -11.33 -13.34
C SER A 441 6.21 -12.75 -12.92
N LEU A 442 6.89 -13.33 -11.93
CA LEU A 442 6.71 -14.74 -11.55
C LEU A 442 5.28 -15.04 -11.08
N TYR A 443 4.78 -14.33 -10.07
CA TYR A 443 3.42 -14.51 -9.55
C TYR A 443 2.31 -14.29 -10.57
N PRO A 444 2.25 -13.18 -11.33
CA PRO A 444 1.16 -12.96 -12.26
C PRO A 444 1.17 -14.00 -13.39
N CYS A 445 2.35 -14.40 -13.89
CA CYS A 445 2.45 -15.46 -14.89
C CYS A 445 1.97 -16.81 -14.36
N VAL A 446 2.38 -17.18 -13.14
CA VAL A 446 1.98 -18.45 -12.52
C VAL A 446 0.50 -18.45 -12.19
N ALA A 447 -0.06 -17.38 -11.61
CA ALA A 447 -1.48 -17.26 -11.30
C ALA A 447 -2.36 -17.34 -12.56
N LEU A 448 -1.95 -16.64 -13.63
CA LEU A 448 -2.63 -16.70 -14.92
C LEU A 448 -2.53 -18.09 -15.56
N GLY A 449 -1.34 -18.71 -15.50
CA GLY A 449 -1.13 -20.08 -15.99
C GLY A 449 -2.00 -21.09 -15.24
N THR A 450 -2.01 -21.02 -13.91
CA THR A 450 -2.88 -21.85 -13.05
C THR A 450 -4.34 -21.67 -13.42
N PHE A 451 -4.82 -20.43 -13.59
CA PHE A 451 -6.20 -20.16 -14.01
C PHE A 451 -6.57 -20.86 -15.33
N PHE A 452 -5.72 -20.82 -16.34
CA PHE A 452 -5.99 -21.51 -17.61
C PHE A 452 -5.88 -23.03 -17.50
N ILE A 453 -4.91 -23.54 -16.74
CA ILE A 453 -4.74 -24.98 -16.53
C ILE A 453 -5.95 -25.55 -15.77
N THR A 454 -6.49 -24.83 -14.78
CA THR A 454 -7.70 -25.27 -14.05
C THR A 454 -8.96 -25.20 -14.92
N CYS A 455 -9.04 -24.28 -15.89
CA CYS A 455 -10.11 -24.31 -16.90
C CYS A 455 -10.07 -25.57 -17.77
N ILE A 456 -8.87 -26.05 -18.12
CA ILE A 456 -8.68 -27.25 -18.95
C ILE A 456 -8.85 -28.53 -18.11
N LEU A 457 -8.30 -28.55 -16.90
CA LEU A 457 -8.28 -29.69 -15.97
C LEU A 457 -9.14 -29.41 -14.74
N SER A 458 -10.41 -29.05 -14.94
CA SER A 458 -11.32 -28.63 -13.86
C SER A 458 -11.44 -29.63 -12.71
N ARG A 459 -11.38 -30.93 -13.00
CA ARG A 459 -11.39 -32.02 -12.02
C ARG A 459 -10.20 -32.01 -11.05
N PHE A 460 -9.07 -31.43 -11.46
CA PHE A 460 -7.85 -31.38 -10.67
C PHE A 460 -7.56 -29.97 -10.15
N SER A 461 -8.55 -29.08 -10.14
CA SER A 461 -8.38 -27.66 -9.83
C SER A 461 -7.69 -27.40 -8.49
N ALA A 462 -8.16 -27.98 -7.38
CA ALA A 462 -7.51 -27.81 -6.08
C ALA A 462 -6.11 -28.45 -5.99
N PRO A 463 -5.87 -29.70 -6.46
CA PRO A 463 -4.50 -30.23 -6.54
C PRO A 463 -3.54 -29.33 -7.33
N ILE A 464 -3.98 -28.77 -8.46
CA ILE A 464 -3.18 -27.84 -9.28
C ILE A 464 -2.88 -26.57 -8.47
N PHE A 465 -3.86 -26.02 -7.76
CA PHE A 465 -3.70 -24.83 -6.94
C PHE A 465 -2.72 -25.06 -5.77
N HIS A 466 -2.83 -26.16 -5.03
CA HIS A 466 -1.88 -26.48 -3.96
C HIS A 466 -0.48 -26.78 -4.50
N MET A 467 -0.37 -27.45 -5.66
CA MET A 467 0.92 -27.64 -6.32
C MET A 467 1.56 -26.31 -6.71
N MET A 468 0.77 -25.34 -7.16
CA MET A 468 1.24 -23.99 -7.43
C MET A 468 1.80 -23.33 -6.16
N GLU A 469 1.04 -23.33 -5.05
CA GLU A 469 1.47 -22.76 -3.77
C GLU A 469 2.78 -23.39 -3.26
N ILE A 470 2.94 -24.71 -3.42
CA ILE A 470 4.16 -25.42 -3.04
C ILE A 470 5.33 -25.11 -3.98
N CYS A 471 5.10 -25.03 -5.30
CA CYS A 471 6.16 -24.83 -6.29
C CYS A 471 6.73 -23.41 -6.31
N ILE A 472 5.91 -22.38 -6.07
CA ILE A 472 6.33 -20.98 -6.18
C ILE A 472 7.53 -20.63 -5.27
N PRO A 473 7.55 -21.02 -3.98
CA PRO A 473 8.70 -20.77 -3.11
C PRO A 473 10.02 -21.33 -3.67
N PHE A 474 9.99 -22.55 -4.22
CA PHE A 474 11.15 -23.15 -4.88
C PHE A 474 11.52 -22.38 -6.14
N ALA A 475 10.54 -21.92 -6.93
CA ALA A 475 10.78 -21.08 -8.09
C ALA A 475 11.44 -19.74 -7.71
N PHE A 476 11.05 -19.12 -6.58
CA PHE A 476 11.71 -17.91 -6.05
C PHE A 476 13.15 -18.18 -5.62
N LEU A 477 13.41 -19.30 -4.94
CA LEU A 477 14.76 -19.68 -4.52
C LEU A 477 15.69 -19.92 -5.72
N LEU A 478 15.16 -20.59 -6.75
CA LEU A 478 15.89 -20.91 -7.98
C LEU A 478 15.89 -19.74 -8.99
N LEU A 479 15.11 -18.68 -8.76
CA LEU A 479 14.90 -17.61 -9.72
C LEU A 479 16.21 -17.00 -10.21
N ARG A 480 17.14 -16.73 -9.29
CA ARG A 480 18.43 -16.12 -9.64
C ARG A 480 19.29 -17.05 -10.50
N LEU A 481 19.24 -18.36 -10.24
CA LEU A 481 19.91 -19.37 -11.07
C LEU A 481 19.26 -19.45 -12.45
N LEU A 482 17.93 -19.53 -12.50
CA LEU A 482 17.16 -19.61 -13.74
C LEU A 482 17.41 -18.40 -14.65
N VAL A 483 17.43 -17.18 -14.09
CA VAL A 483 17.73 -15.96 -14.84
C VAL A 483 19.15 -15.98 -15.40
N ARG A 484 20.15 -16.42 -14.61
CA ARG A 484 21.53 -16.54 -15.08
C ARG A 484 21.68 -17.56 -16.20
N VAL A 485 21.05 -18.73 -16.08
CA VAL A 485 21.05 -19.77 -17.11
C VAL A 485 20.36 -19.26 -18.37
N ALA A 486 19.20 -18.60 -18.26
CA ALA A 486 18.49 -18.03 -19.41
C ALA A 486 19.31 -16.96 -20.12
N LEU A 487 19.97 -16.06 -19.39
CA LEU A 487 20.86 -15.04 -19.96
C LEU A 487 22.09 -15.66 -20.63
N ALA A 488 22.66 -16.73 -20.07
CA ALA A 488 23.78 -17.45 -20.66
C ALA A 488 23.37 -18.15 -21.97
N LEU A 489 22.21 -18.81 -21.99
CA LEU A 489 21.65 -19.44 -23.18
C LEU A 489 21.33 -18.40 -24.26
N LEU A 490 20.77 -17.26 -23.90
CA LEU A 490 20.46 -16.18 -24.84
C LEU A 490 21.75 -15.62 -25.46
N ARG A 491 22.79 -15.38 -24.66
CA ARG A 491 24.11 -14.98 -25.17
C ARG A 491 24.72 -16.04 -26.08
N TRP A 492 24.61 -17.32 -25.73
CA TRP A 492 25.10 -18.41 -26.56
C TRP A 492 24.39 -18.47 -27.92
N LEU A 493 23.06 -18.33 -27.94
CA LEU A 493 22.27 -18.31 -29.18
C LEU A 493 22.62 -17.10 -30.07
N PHE A 494 22.73 -15.90 -29.50
CA PHE A 494 23.08 -14.69 -30.27
C PHE A 494 24.55 -14.66 -30.71
N CYS A 495 25.49 -15.20 -29.91
CA CYS A 495 26.89 -15.34 -30.33
C CYS A 495 27.07 -16.41 -31.41
N SER A 496 26.35 -17.54 -31.33
CA SER A 496 26.39 -18.57 -32.38
C SER A 496 25.89 -18.01 -33.71
N ALA A 497 24.84 -17.17 -33.69
CA ALA A 497 24.35 -16.50 -34.89
C ALA A 497 25.36 -15.50 -35.47
N ARG A 498 26.17 -14.83 -34.63
CA ARG A 498 27.22 -13.92 -35.10
C ARG A 498 28.37 -14.67 -35.76
N ASN A 499 28.77 -15.83 -35.24
CA ASN A 499 29.81 -16.66 -35.87
C ASN A 499 29.39 -17.19 -37.25
N ASP A 500 28.10 -17.37 -37.50
CA ASP A 500 27.62 -17.74 -38.84
C ASP A 500 27.56 -16.53 -39.80
N LEU A 501 27.41 -15.30 -39.30
CA LEU A 501 27.43 -14.10 -40.13
C LEU A 501 28.85 -13.63 -40.51
N GLU A 502 29.85 -13.89 -39.68
CA GLU A 502 31.27 -13.58 -39.97
C GLU A 502 31.89 -14.52 -41.02
N ARG A 503 31.15 -15.54 -41.52
CA ARG A 503 31.57 -16.32 -42.71
C ARG A 503 31.28 -15.64 -44.05
N ILE A 504 30.80 -14.40 -44.03
CA ILE A 504 30.75 -13.54 -45.23
C ILE A 504 31.94 -12.58 -45.13
N PRO A 505 32.92 -12.67 -46.05
CA PRO A 505 34.13 -11.85 -45.99
C PRO A 505 33.74 -10.41 -46.30
N VAL A 506 33.68 -9.56 -45.27
CA VAL A 506 33.71 -8.12 -45.44
C VAL A 506 35.07 -7.67 -44.95
N GLU A 507 35.88 -7.28 -45.92
CA GLU A 507 37.13 -6.56 -45.74
C GLU A 507 36.87 -5.24 -45.00
N GLU A 508 37.83 -4.89 -44.15
CA GLU A 508 38.13 -3.53 -43.66
C GLU A 508 37.25 -2.91 -42.56
N GLU A 509 37.90 -2.79 -41.39
CA GLU A 509 38.12 -1.56 -40.59
C GLU A 509 37.80 -1.74 -39.09
N GLU A 510 38.61 -2.58 -38.43
CA GLU A 510 38.56 -2.80 -36.98
C GLU A 510 39.29 -1.65 -36.25
N SER A 511 38.60 -0.51 -36.10
CA SER A 511 39.00 0.58 -35.19
C SER A 511 38.77 0.14 -33.74
N ARG A 512 39.76 -0.54 -33.17
CA ARG A 512 39.79 -0.97 -31.77
C ARG A 512 39.92 0.24 -30.84
N LEU A 513 38.81 0.68 -30.25
CA LEU A 513 38.85 1.50 -29.05
C LEU A 513 39.01 0.61 -27.81
N PRO A 514 39.97 0.90 -26.92
CA PRO A 514 40.42 -0.01 -25.86
C PRO A 514 39.41 -0.09 -24.71
N ILE A 515 39.03 -1.33 -24.39
CA ILE A 515 38.29 -1.73 -23.20
C ILE A 515 39.22 -1.54 -22.00
N ASN A 516 39.12 -0.41 -21.30
CA ASN A 516 39.84 -0.23 -20.04
C ASN A 516 39.09 0.74 -19.11
N ASP A 517 37.88 0.36 -18.69
CA ASP A 517 37.14 1.05 -17.59
C ASP A 517 36.20 0.07 -16.87
N ILE A 518 36.65 -1.17 -16.61
CA ILE A 518 35.93 -2.14 -15.76
C ILE A 518 36.79 -2.47 -14.54
N VAL A 519 37.17 -1.45 -13.76
CA VAL A 519 37.54 -1.58 -12.35
C VAL A 519 37.14 -0.28 -11.64
N THR A 520 35.89 -0.17 -11.19
CA THR A 520 35.45 0.49 -9.95
C THR A 520 33.97 0.20 -9.71
#